data_AF-A0A5E4KH62-F1
#
_entry.id   AF-A0A5E4KH62-F1
#
_cell.length_a   1.000
_cell.length_b   1.000
_cell.length_c   1.000
_cell.angle_alpha   90.00
_cell.angle_beta   90.00
_cell.angle_gamma   90.00
#
_symmetry.space_group_name_H-M   'P 1'
#
loop_
_entity.id
_entity.type
_entity.pdbx_description
1 polymer ?
#
loop_
_entity_poly.entity_id
_entity_poly.type
_entity_poly.pdbx_seq_one_letter_code
_entity_poly.pdbx_strand_id
1 'polypeptide(L)'
;MQKNNDEGMNKELYRPVIKAIAALFLIVLIKLAALLTLKQVSTFYTTLDIILSLAVIIILLRFRRDFNLQLGISLPGFPEAQAAVSGLILLLVILTLYETFSPFLGLLPYGVFNIVFFILALIPVYSLWNLVYKNSDRFLDLIGFIPAEGKKICSCGWENPGSNKFCGKCGSPLP
;
A
#
# COMPACT_ATOMS: atom_id res chain seq x y z
N MET A 1 -10.51 7.27 30.64
CA MET A 1 -9.48 6.23 30.41
C MET A 1 -9.67 5.55 29.04
N GLN A 2 -9.87 6.31 27.95
CA GLN A 2 -10.17 5.74 26.62
C GLN A 2 -9.11 6.13 25.57
N LYS A 3 -8.41 7.25 25.78
CA LYS A 3 -7.35 7.76 24.90
C LYS A 3 -6.08 6.89 24.85
N ASN A 4 -5.82 6.09 25.88
CA ASN A 4 -4.60 5.26 25.97
C ASN A 4 -4.70 3.94 25.16
N ASN A 5 -5.91 3.46 24.87
CA ASN A 5 -6.09 2.21 24.11
C ASN A 5 -6.00 2.44 22.59
N ASP A 6 -6.44 3.60 22.08
CA ASP A 6 -6.32 3.96 20.66
C ASP A 6 -4.85 4.19 20.23
N GLU A 7 -4.01 4.76 21.10
CA GLU A 7 -2.58 4.93 20.79
C GLU A 7 -1.81 3.61 20.74
N GLY A 8 -2.19 2.63 21.57
CA GLY A 8 -1.57 1.30 21.59
C GLY A 8 -1.92 0.45 20.38
N MET A 9 -3.20 0.45 19.98
CA MET A 9 -3.69 -0.32 18.84
C MET A 9 -3.10 0.17 17.50
N ASN A 10 -2.92 1.48 17.36
CA ASN A 10 -2.23 2.06 16.20
C ASN A 10 -0.77 1.60 16.13
N LYS A 11 -0.01 1.67 17.23
CA LYS A 11 1.42 1.30 17.23
C LYS A 11 1.66 -0.15 16.83
N GLU A 12 0.82 -1.07 17.28
CA GLU A 12 0.95 -2.48 16.90
C GLU A 12 0.70 -2.67 15.41
N LEU A 13 -0.35 -2.06 14.83
CA LEU A 13 -0.70 -2.14 13.40
C LEU A 13 0.37 -1.50 12.48
N TYR A 14 0.97 -0.39 12.90
CA TYR A 14 2.03 0.27 12.14
C TYR A 14 3.38 -0.47 12.21
N ARG A 15 3.59 -1.34 13.19
CA ARG A 15 4.85 -2.07 13.39
C ARG A 15 5.28 -2.91 12.18
N PRO A 16 4.46 -3.77 11.57
CA PRO A 16 4.82 -4.51 10.37
C PRO A 16 5.03 -3.59 9.16
N VAL A 17 4.27 -2.49 9.06
CA VAL A 17 4.43 -1.48 8.00
C VAL A 17 5.80 -0.83 8.09
N ILE A 18 6.19 -0.35 9.28
CA ILE A 18 7.50 0.28 9.52
C ILE A 18 8.63 -0.71 9.23
N LYS A 19 8.51 -1.97 9.68
CA LYS A 19 9.50 -3.02 9.39
C LYS A 19 9.64 -3.29 7.89
N ALA A 20 8.52 -3.38 7.17
CA ALA A 20 8.52 -3.62 5.73
C ALA A 20 9.11 -2.42 4.97
N ILE A 21 8.70 -1.19 5.30
CA ILE A 21 9.23 0.04 4.71
C ILE A 21 10.74 0.13 4.95
N ALA A 22 11.21 -0.11 6.18
CA ALA A 22 12.64 -0.07 6.49
C ALA A 22 13.43 -1.12 5.69
N ALA A 23 12.90 -2.35 5.58
CA ALA A 23 13.55 -3.41 4.81
C ALA A 23 13.57 -3.12 3.30
N LEU A 24 12.46 -2.62 2.73
CA LEU A 24 12.39 -2.20 1.33
C LEU A 24 13.33 -1.02 1.05
N PHE A 25 13.39 -0.04 1.94
CA PHE A 25 14.30 1.10 1.83
C PHE A 25 15.77 0.64 1.80
N LEU A 26 16.16 -0.27 2.71
CA LEU A 26 17.50 -0.85 2.71
C LEU A 26 17.80 -1.60 1.41
N ILE A 27 16.86 -2.39 0.89
CA ILE A 27 17.06 -3.10 -0.40
C ILE A 27 17.23 -2.11 -1.55
N VAL A 28 16.43 -1.04 -1.60
CA VAL A 28 16.56 0.00 -2.63
C VAL A 28 17.94 0.65 -2.57
N LEU A 29 18.45 0.96 -1.37
CA LEU A 29 19.81 1.48 -1.19
C LEU A 29 20.88 0.49 -1.67
N ILE A 30 20.75 -0.79 -1.35
CA ILE A 30 21.68 -1.83 -1.80
C ILE A 30 21.64 -1.95 -3.33
N LYS A 31 20.45 -1.95 -3.94
CA LYS A 31 20.26 -2.03 -5.39
C LYS A 31 20.85 -0.81 -6.10
N LEU A 32 20.68 0.38 -5.53
CA LEU A 32 21.30 1.61 -6.03
C LEU A 32 22.82 1.55 -5.94
N ALA A 33 23.37 1.12 -4.80
CA ALA A 33 24.81 0.96 -4.61
C ALA A 33 25.39 -0.07 -5.59
N ALA A 34 24.70 -1.21 -5.79
CA ALA A 34 25.09 -2.22 -6.76
C ALA A 34 25.06 -1.68 -8.19
N LEU A 35 24.05 -0.90 -8.56
CA LEU A 35 23.99 -0.26 -9.88
C LEU A 35 25.10 0.79 -10.08
N LEU A 36 25.52 1.50 -9.04
CA LEU A 36 26.61 2.48 -9.15
C LEU A 36 27.99 1.82 -9.24
N THR A 37 28.20 0.72 -8.51
CA THR A 37 29.53 0.10 -8.34
C THR A 37 29.79 -1.10 -9.25
N LEU A 38 28.76 -1.88 -9.59
CA LEU A 38 28.90 -3.18 -10.27
C LEU A 38 28.34 -3.18 -11.69
N LYS A 39 27.83 -2.06 -12.20
CA LYS A 39 27.28 -1.98 -13.57
C LYS A 39 28.26 -2.42 -14.65
N GLN A 40 29.57 -2.28 -14.40
CA GLN A 40 30.61 -2.67 -15.35
C GLN A 40 30.92 -4.18 -15.36
N VAL A 41 30.41 -4.93 -14.37
CA VAL A 41 30.58 -6.39 -14.23
C VAL A 41 29.22 -7.08 -14.38
N SER A 42 28.75 -7.16 -15.63
CA SER A 42 27.37 -7.53 -16.00
C SER A 42 26.87 -8.85 -15.39
N THR A 43 27.72 -9.87 -15.29
CA THR A 43 27.35 -11.19 -14.76
C THR A 43 27.05 -11.17 -13.26
N PHE A 44 27.87 -10.46 -12.47
CA PHE A 44 27.66 -10.35 -11.02
C PHE A 44 26.45 -9.48 -10.69
N TYR A 45 26.26 -8.41 -11.45
CA TYR A 45 25.09 -7.54 -11.29
C TYR A 45 23.77 -8.28 -11.51
N THR A 46 23.69 -9.11 -12.56
CA THR A 46 22.47 -9.89 -12.87
C THR A 46 22.11 -10.87 -11.76
N THR A 47 23.08 -11.63 -11.25
CA THR A 47 22.85 -12.57 -10.15
C THR A 47 22.44 -11.86 -8.85
N LEU A 48 23.09 -10.74 -8.52
CA LEU A 48 22.72 -9.93 -7.37
C LEU A 48 21.32 -9.34 -7.50
N ASP A 49 20.94 -8.86 -8.69
CA ASP A 49 19.61 -8.30 -8.93
C ASP A 49 18.50 -9.33 -8.74
N ILE A 50 18.71 -10.58 -9.19
CA ILE A 50 17.79 -11.70 -8.95
C ILE A 50 17.67 -11.98 -7.45
N ILE A 51 18.80 -12.09 -6.74
CA ILE A 51 18.80 -12.34 -5.29
C ILE A 51 18.06 -11.23 -4.52
N LEU A 52 18.33 -9.97 -4.86
CA LEU A 52 17.67 -8.82 -4.21
C LEU A 52 16.18 -8.80 -4.51
N SER A 53 15.76 -9.11 -5.73
CA SER A 53 14.34 -9.15 -6.09
C SER A 53 13.60 -10.30 -5.42
N LEU A 54 14.24 -11.46 -5.23
CA LEU A 54 13.71 -12.54 -4.37
C LEU A 54 13.58 -12.11 -2.91
N ALA A 55 14.55 -11.35 -2.38
CA ALA A 55 14.45 -10.80 -1.02
C ALA A 55 13.25 -9.85 -0.87
N VAL A 56 12.98 -9.00 -1.87
CA VAL A 56 11.78 -8.14 -1.91
C VAL A 56 10.51 -8.98 -1.84
N ILE A 57 10.40 -10.04 -2.64
CA ILE A 57 9.24 -10.94 -2.65
C ILE A 57 9.01 -11.55 -1.26
N ILE A 58 10.09 -12.05 -0.61
CA ILE A 58 10.00 -12.62 0.74
C ILE A 58 9.49 -11.59 1.75
N ILE A 59 10.01 -10.35 1.70
CA ILE A 59 9.57 -9.27 2.59
C ILE A 59 8.11 -8.91 2.35
N LEU A 60 7.68 -8.81 1.08
CA LEU A 60 6.29 -8.53 0.72
C LEU A 60 5.35 -9.62 1.26
N LEU A 61 5.68 -10.89 1.05
CA LEU A 61 4.87 -12.00 1.54
C LEU A 61 4.83 -12.06 3.08
N ARG A 62 5.95 -11.77 3.74
CA ARG A 62 6.01 -11.69 5.20
C ARG A 62 5.18 -10.51 5.72
N PHE A 63 5.29 -9.35 5.09
CA PHE A 63 4.46 -8.19 5.39
C PHE A 63 2.97 -8.50 5.24
N ARG A 64 2.57 -9.15 4.14
CA ARG A 64 1.18 -9.60 3.93
C ARG A 64 0.66 -10.43 5.10
N ARG A 65 1.45 -11.41 5.53
CA ARG A 65 1.07 -12.30 6.63
C ARG A 65 0.95 -11.52 7.94
N ASP A 66 1.99 -10.79 8.31
CA ASP A 66 2.06 -10.10 9.59
C ASP A 66 1.00 -8.98 9.68
N PHE A 67 0.82 -8.22 8.60
CA PHE A 67 -0.16 -7.15 8.55
C PHE A 67 -1.60 -7.68 8.55
N ASN A 68 -1.90 -8.75 7.80
CA ASN A 68 -3.25 -9.33 7.82
C ASN A 68 -3.61 -9.92 9.19
N LEU A 69 -2.64 -10.53 9.88
CA LEU A 69 -2.86 -11.02 11.26
C LEU A 69 -3.21 -9.86 12.20
N GLN A 70 -2.46 -8.76 12.14
CA GLN A 70 -2.72 -7.61 12.99
C GLN A 70 -4.00 -6.85 12.60
N LEU A 71 -4.30 -6.73 11.31
CA LEU A 71 -5.57 -6.19 10.84
C LEU A 71 -6.76 -7.01 11.36
N GLY A 72 -6.66 -8.34 11.38
CA GLY A 72 -7.71 -9.20 11.93
C GLY A 72 -7.94 -9.01 13.42
N ILE A 73 -6.89 -8.68 14.16
CA ILE A 73 -6.97 -8.41 15.60
C ILE A 73 -7.49 -6.99 15.86
N SER A 74 -6.96 -5.98 15.16
CA SER A 74 -7.29 -4.57 15.38
C SER A 74 -8.61 -4.14 14.73
N LEU A 75 -9.00 -4.78 13.62
CA LEU A 75 -10.18 -4.40 12.83
C LEU A 75 -11.00 -5.65 12.40
N PRO A 76 -11.54 -6.43 13.36
CA PRO A 76 -12.23 -7.70 13.07
C PRO A 76 -13.51 -7.54 12.24
N GLY A 77 -14.12 -6.35 12.23
CA GLY A 77 -15.34 -6.06 11.47
C GLY A 77 -15.14 -5.69 10.00
N PHE A 78 -13.89 -5.65 9.50
CA PHE A 78 -13.59 -5.15 8.16
C PHE A 78 -12.67 -6.12 7.38
N PRO A 79 -13.17 -7.32 7.00
CA PRO A 79 -12.42 -8.30 6.21
C PRO A 79 -11.98 -7.75 4.84
N GLU A 80 -12.64 -6.70 4.35
CA GLU A 80 -12.34 -6.03 3.10
C GLU A 80 -10.92 -5.44 3.09
N ALA A 81 -10.45 -4.84 4.19
CA ALA A 81 -9.09 -4.29 4.26
C ALA A 81 -8.02 -5.39 4.12
N GLN A 82 -8.24 -6.56 4.71
CA GLN A 82 -7.32 -7.70 4.58
C GLN A 82 -7.27 -8.20 3.15
N ALA A 83 -8.43 -8.28 2.48
CA ALA A 83 -8.53 -8.64 1.08
C ALA A 83 -7.83 -7.61 0.18
N ALA A 84 -8.01 -6.31 0.44
CA ALA A 84 -7.36 -5.23 -0.29
C ALA A 84 -5.83 -5.34 -0.20
N VAL A 85 -5.30 -5.44 1.01
CA VAL A 85 -3.86 -5.49 1.24
C VAL A 85 -3.27 -6.76 0.65
N SER A 86 -3.95 -7.89 0.83
CA SER A 86 -3.56 -9.16 0.22
C SER A 86 -3.49 -9.07 -1.31
N GLY A 87 -4.50 -8.47 -1.95
CA GLY A 87 -4.54 -8.29 -3.41
C GLY A 87 -3.43 -7.37 -3.90
N LEU A 88 -3.23 -6.24 -3.22
CA LEU A 88 -2.20 -5.27 -3.57
C LEU A 88 -0.79 -5.85 -3.44
N ILE A 89 -0.51 -6.58 -2.36
CA ILE A 89 0.80 -7.22 -2.18
C ILE A 89 1.02 -8.31 -3.22
N LEU A 90 -0.01 -9.11 -3.53
CA LEU A 90 0.11 -10.17 -4.53
C LEU A 90 0.38 -9.58 -5.93
N LEU A 91 -0.24 -8.44 -6.26
CA LEU A 91 0.08 -7.69 -7.47
C LEU A 91 1.54 -7.23 -7.49
N LEU A 92 2.04 -6.64 -6.40
CA LEU A 92 3.45 -6.22 -6.30
C LEU A 92 4.42 -7.40 -6.45
N VAL A 93 4.10 -8.56 -5.89
CA VAL A 93 4.91 -9.78 -6.04
C VAL A 93 4.96 -10.22 -7.50
N ILE A 94 3.82 -10.23 -8.21
CA ILE A 94 3.76 -10.60 -9.63
C ILE A 94 4.56 -9.62 -10.50
N LEU A 95 4.44 -8.32 -10.24
CA LEU A 95 5.21 -7.29 -10.96
C LEU A 95 6.72 -7.45 -10.69
N THR A 96 7.11 -7.70 -9.44
CA THR A 96 8.52 -7.95 -9.08
C THR A 96 9.06 -9.19 -9.80
N LEU A 97 8.28 -10.27 -9.85
CA LEU A 97 8.63 -11.48 -10.58
C LEU A 97 8.78 -11.21 -12.08
N TYR A 98 7.85 -10.46 -12.68
CA TYR A 98 7.92 -10.09 -14.08
C TYR A 98 9.23 -9.35 -14.41
N GLU A 99 9.59 -8.34 -13.62
CA GLU A 99 10.85 -7.60 -13.81
C GLU A 99 12.07 -8.51 -13.63
N THR A 100 12.08 -9.34 -12.59
CA THR A 100 13.18 -10.26 -12.29
C THR A 100 13.43 -11.25 -13.43
N PHE A 101 12.35 -11.75 -14.05
CA PHE A 101 12.44 -12.78 -15.09
C PHE A 101 12.41 -12.22 -16.52
N SER A 102 12.21 -10.92 -16.70
CA SER A 102 12.25 -10.25 -18.01
C SER A 102 13.52 -10.53 -18.83
N PRO A 103 14.74 -10.61 -18.24
CA PRO A 103 15.94 -10.98 -18.99
C PRO A 103 15.88 -12.36 -19.67
N PHE A 104 14.99 -13.25 -19.18
CA PHE A 104 14.80 -14.61 -19.70
C PHE A 104 13.69 -14.70 -20.76
N LEU A 105 13.16 -13.57 -21.24
CA LEU A 105 12.14 -13.50 -22.29
C LEU A 105 12.45 -14.36 -23.53
N GLY A 106 13.74 -14.51 -23.87
CA GLY A 106 14.19 -15.30 -25.02
C GLY A 106 14.08 -16.82 -24.88
N LEU A 107 13.78 -17.35 -23.68
CA LEU A 107 13.64 -18.79 -23.44
C LEU A 107 12.25 -19.34 -23.80
N LEU A 108 11.23 -18.47 -23.88
CA LEU A 108 9.85 -18.86 -24.18
C LEU A 108 9.45 -18.43 -25.59
N PRO A 109 8.47 -19.10 -26.21
CA PRO A 109 7.91 -18.67 -27.48
C PRO A 109 7.40 -17.22 -27.40
N TYR A 110 7.55 -16.48 -28.50
CA TYR A 110 7.22 -15.05 -28.59
C TYR A 110 5.86 -14.73 -27.94
N GLY A 111 5.89 -13.84 -26.94
CA GLY A 111 4.70 -13.32 -26.28
C GLY A 111 4.11 -14.20 -25.17
N VAL A 112 4.45 -15.48 -25.08
CA VAL A 112 3.90 -16.39 -24.05
C VAL A 112 4.21 -15.90 -22.64
N PHE A 113 5.45 -15.44 -22.39
CA PHE A 113 5.85 -14.86 -21.11
C PHE A 113 4.93 -13.69 -20.71
N ASN A 114 4.74 -12.72 -21.60
CA ASN A 114 3.92 -11.54 -21.32
C ASN A 114 2.45 -11.92 -21.10
N ILE A 115 1.91 -12.85 -21.91
CA ILE A 115 0.53 -13.33 -21.77
C ILE A 115 0.32 -14.01 -20.42
N VAL A 116 1.23 -14.89 -20.00
CA VAL A 116 1.13 -15.59 -18.72
C VAL A 116 1.16 -14.59 -17.56
N PHE A 117 2.12 -13.67 -17.54
CA PHE A 117 2.22 -12.66 -16.48
C PHE A 117 1.03 -11.71 -16.47
N PHE A 118 0.49 -11.36 -17.63
CA PHE A 118 -0.72 -10.57 -17.74
C PHE A 118 -1.92 -11.30 -17.13
N ILE A 119 -2.14 -12.58 -17.50
CA ILE A 119 -3.22 -13.40 -16.92
C ILE A 119 -3.06 -13.53 -15.39
N LEU A 120 -1.83 -13.74 -14.91
CA LEU A 120 -1.55 -13.81 -13.48
C LEU A 120 -1.86 -12.49 -12.78
N ALA A 121 -1.48 -11.35 -13.37
CA ALA A 121 -1.76 -10.02 -12.82
C ALA A 121 -3.25 -9.67 -12.84
N LEU A 122 -4.04 -10.21 -13.77
CA LEU A 122 -5.49 -10.03 -13.78
C LEU A 122 -6.17 -10.57 -12.52
N ILE A 123 -5.65 -11.63 -11.91
CA ILE A 123 -6.25 -12.25 -10.71
C ILE A 123 -6.35 -11.26 -9.54
N PRO A 124 -5.24 -10.67 -9.03
CA PRO A 124 -5.32 -9.69 -7.96
C PRO A 124 -6.02 -8.40 -8.41
N VAL A 125 -5.87 -7.98 -9.67
CA VAL A 125 -6.53 -6.77 -10.18
C VAL A 125 -8.05 -6.93 -10.16
N TYR A 126 -8.56 -8.06 -10.64
CA TYR A 126 -9.99 -8.35 -10.60
C TYR A 126 -10.51 -8.45 -9.17
N SER A 127 -9.75 -9.07 -8.26
CA SER A 127 -10.08 -9.11 -6.84
C SER A 127 -10.20 -7.72 -6.22
N LEU A 128 -9.22 -6.85 -6.47
CA LEU A 128 -9.21 -5.45 -6.01
C LEU A 128 -10.36 -4.65 -6.63
N TRP A 129 -10.60 -4.80 -7.93
CA TRP A 129 -11.70 -4.14 -8.63
C TRP A 129 -13.04 -4.53 -8.02
N ASN A 130 -13.30 -5.83 -7.86
CA ASN A 130 -14.55 -6.32 -7.26
C ASN A 130 -14.71 -5.85 -5.81
N LEU A 131 -13.61 -5.72 -5.06
CA LEU A 131 -13.63 -5.20 -3.70
C LEU A 131 -14.01 -3.72 -3.65
N VAL A 132 -13.41 -2.90 -4.50
CA VAL A 132 -13.70 -1.46 -4.60
C VAL A 132 -15.13 -1.25 -5.09
N TYR A 133 -15.55 -1.97 -6.12
CA TYR A 133 -16.88 -1.84 -6.71
C TYR A 133 -17.99 -2.23 -5.73
N LYS A 134 -17.83 -3.33 -4.99
CA LYS A 134 -18.84 -3.77 -4.01
C LYS A 134 -18.93 -2.89 -2.76
N ASN A 135 -17.86 -2.18 -2.43
CA ASN A 135 -17.75 -1.39 -1.21
C ASN A 135 -17.54 0.10 -1.52
N SER A 136 -17.95 0.57 -2.70
CA SER A 136 -17.68 1.93 -3.17
C SER A 136 -18.13 2.97 -2.16
N ASP A 137 -19.31 2.78 -1.57
CA ASP A 137 -19.89 3.73 -0.61
C ASP A 137 -19.05 3.79 0.69
N ARG A 138 -18.57 2.65 1.18
CA ARG A 138 -17.70 2.57 2.37
C ARG A 138 -16.29 3.08 2.09
N PHE A 139 -15.78 2.88 0.88
CA PHE A 139 -14.48 3.40 0.47
C PHE A 139 -14.51 4.93 0.25
N LEU A 140 -15.64 5.49 -0.18
CA LEU A 140 -15.83 6.94 -0.24
C LEU A 140 -15.77 7.56 1.16
N ASP A 141 -16.36 6.91 2.17
CA ASP A 141 -16.23 7.34 3.58
C ASP A 141 -14.78 7.23 4.09
N LEU A 142 -14.03 6.20 3.67
CA LEU A 142 -12.62 6.00 4.03
C LEU A 142 -11.66 6.98 3.30
N ILE A 143 -11.95 7.34 2.05
CA ILE A 143 -11.19 8.34 1.28
C ILE A 143 -11.59 9.76 1.73
N GLY A 144 -12.81 9.91 2.25
CA GLY A 144 -13.26 11.08 3.02
C GLY A 144 -12.49 11.33 4.32
N PHE A 145 -11.46 10.54 4.64
CA PHE A 145 -10.43 10.85 5.64
C PHE A 145 -9.35 11.85 5.14
N ILE A 146 -9.57 12.56 4.03
CA ILE A 146 -9.11 13.96 3.98
C ILE A 146 -9.78 14.64 5.18
N PRO A 147 -9.01 15.18 6.15
CA PRO A 147 -9.50 15.46 7.50
C PRO A 147 -10.87 16.12 7.40
N ALA A 148 -11.90 15.44 7.91
CA ALA A 148 -13.21 16.02 8.07
C ALA A 148 -12.98 17.33 8.82
N GLU A 149 -13.01 18.44 8.08
CA GLU A 149 -12.66 19.72 8.65
C GLU A 149 -13.63 19.94 9.80
N GLY A 150 -13.10 20.01 11.02
CA GLY A 150 -13.95 20.08 12.21
C GLY A 150 -14.98 21.17 12.02
N LYS A 151 -16.26 20.82 12.07
CA LYS A 151 -17.32 21.79 11.80
C LYS A 151 -17.27 22.89 12.86
N LYS A 152 -17.26 24.14 12.42
CA LYS A 152 -17.34 25.32 13.29
C LYS A 152 -18.76 25.87 13.25
N ILE A 153 -19.40 25.93 14.41
CA ILE A 153 -20.70 26.57 14.56
C ILE A 153 -20.45 28.06 14.76
N CYS A 154 -20.99 28.88 13.87
CA CYS A 154 -20.96 30.33 14.02
C CYS A 154 -21.94 30.76 15.13
N SER A 155 -21.69 31.91 15.75
CA SER A 155 -22.64 32.55 16.67
C SER A 155 -24.03 32.82 16.06
N CYS A 156 -24.14 32.86 14.73
CA CYS A 156 -25.43 32.94 14.01
C CYS A 156 -26.17 31.59 13.88
N GLY A 157 -25.61 30.51 14.42
CA GLY A 157 -26.17 29.16 14.36
C GLY A 157 -25.90 28.38 13.07
N TRP A 158 -25.13 28.93 12.13
CA TRP A 158 -24.79 28.25 10.88
C TRP A 158 -23.56 27.35 11.03
N GLU A 159 -23.63 26.11 10.55
CA GLU A 159 -22.47 25.20 10.45
C GLU A 159 -21.57 25.60 9.27
N ASN A 160 -20.27 25.69 9.53
CA ASN A 160 -19.27 26.00 8.50
C ASN A 160 -18.15 24.93 8.52
N PRO A 161 -17.49 24.70 7.36
CA PRO A 161 -16.27 23.89 7.31
C PRO A 161 -15.17 24.44 8.23
N GLY A 162 -14.33 23.57 8.77
CA GLY A 162 -13.28 23.94 9.70
C GLY A 162 -12.19 24.85 9.13
N SER A 163 -12.00 24.88 7.80
CA SER A 163 -11.08 25.81 7.13
C SER A 163 -11.58 27.24 7.07
N ASN A 164 -12.89 27.48 7.27
CA ASN A 164 -13.45 28.80 7.10
C ASN A 164 -12.99 29.74 8.22
N LYS A 165 -12.37 30.86 7.84
CA LYS A 165 -12.06 31.97 8.76
C LYS A 165 -13.30 32.82 9.07
N PHE A 166 -14.29 32.81 8.17
CA PHE A 166 -15.51 33.59 8.27
C PHE A 166 -16.73 32.72 7.96
N CYS A 167 -17.86 33.02 8.59
CA CYS A 167 -19.10 32.33 8.34
C CYS A 167 -19.63 32.64 6.94
N GLY A 168 -19.97 31.61 6.17
CA GLY A 168 -20.51 31.75 4.81
C GLY A 168 -21.91 32.37 4.76
N LYS A 169 -22.60 32.51 5.90
CA LYS A 169 -23.94 33.11 5.98
C LYS A 169 -23.93 34.54 6.51
N CYS A 170 -23.25 34.82 7.63
CA CYS A 170 -23.28 36.13 8.27
C CYS A 170 -21.96 36.91 8.18
N GLY A 171 -20.90 36.31 7.62
CA GLY A 171 -19.59 36.95 7.47
C GLY A 171 -18.80 37.11 8.78
N SER A 172 -19.34 36.69 9.94
CA SER A 172 -18.65 36.80 11.22
C SER A 172 -17.42 35.89 11.29
N PRO A 173 -16.34 36.29 11.99
CA PRO A 173 -15.16 35.44 12.17
C PRO A 173 -15.53 34.18 12.97
N LEU A 174 -14.98 33.04 12.56
CA LEU A 174 -15.17 31.75 13.22
C LEU A 174 -14.01 31.46 14.20
N PRO A 175 -14.26 30.86 15.37
CA PRO A 175 -13.23 30.53 16.37
C PRO A 175 -12.25 29.47 15.87
#